data_AF-A0A940FVI7-F1
#
_entry.id   AF-A0A940FVI7-F1
#
_cell.length_a   1.000
_cell.length_b   1.000
_cell.length_c   1.000
_cell.angle_alpha   90.00
_cell.angle_beta   90.00
_cell.angle_gamma   90.00
#
_symmetry.space_group_name_H-M   'P 1'
#
loop_
_entity.id
_entity.type
_entity.pdbx_description
1 polymer ?
#
loop_
_entity_poly.entity_id
_entity_poly.type
_entity_poly.pdbx_seq_one_letter_code
_entity_poly.pdbx_strand_id
1 'polypeptide(L)'
;MSKRLLILFLLFAKFSTAQYYLRGEVRDERNNLLPNAKILLHSTGYLYSSGGSGSFGILTQKKSDSITVSLEGYQPLSMTLDAGSYHTITLKIMHASTSVQKNRLLSFTKDLQLEKREHWLASGESYSSIIENDFVEADKYPETRFAVRIDKASYSNVRRFLNMEAKVPSDAVRIEELLNYFNFNYTAPEGNDLFSFESQLTDCPWNIAHQLLFLNLCARKVDTTKAPAGNIVFLIDVSGSMDMPNRLPLLKSAFKLLVDNLREKDTVSIVVYGSTTGVFLPPTSGKEKNKIRKAVEDLNPGGSTPGASGILSAYRIAKSKFIKGGNNRVILATDGDFNVGQNT
;
A
#
# COMPACT_ATOMS: atom_id res chain seq x y z
N MET A 1 -89.41 -29.12 -5.02
CA MET A 1 -88.19 -29.35 -4.21
C MET A 1 -87.15 -30.07 -5.07
N SER A 2 -86.13 -29.36 -5.58
CA SER A 2 -84.76 -29.91 -5.66
C SER A 2 -83.78 -28.74 -5.81
N LYS A 3 -82.78 -28.71 -4.92
CA LYS A 3 -81.75 -27.66 -4.83
C LYS A 3 -80.67 -27.94 -5.89
N ARG A 4 -80.32 -26.95 -6.71
CA ARG A 4 -79.08 -26.99 -7.52
C ARG A 4 -77.97 -26.26 -6.75
N LEU A 5 -76.95 -27.02 -6.37
CA LEU A 5 -75.73 -26.56 -5.73
C LEU A 5 -74.79 -25.99 -6.81
N LEU A 6 -74.45 -24.71 -6.72
CA LEU A 6 -73.49 -24.05 -7.60
C LEU A 6 -72.08 -24.23 -7.00
N ILE A 7 -71.21 -24.98 -7.68
CA ILE A 7 -69.80 -25.14 -7.29
C ILE A 7 -69.00 -24.01 -7.95
N LEU A 8 -68.42 -23.13 -7.11
CA LEU A 8 -67.54 -22.04 -7.51
C LEU A 8 -66.11 -22.58 -7.67
N PHE A 9 -65.58 -22.61 -8.90
CA PHE A 9 -64.18 -22.96 -9.18
C PHE A 9 -63.30 -21.71 -9.03
N LEU A 10 -62.53 -21.64 -7.95
CA LEU A 10 -61.50 -20.61 -7.74
C LEU A 10 -60.26 -20.95 -8.58
N LEU A 11 -60.03 -20.18 -9.64
CA LEU A 11 -58.77 -20.21 -10.40
C LEU A 11 -57.65 -19.58 -9.54
N PHE A 12 -56.75 -20.41 -9.03
CA PHE A 12 -55.44 -19.95 -8.57
C PHE A 12 -54.56 -19.64 -9.80
N ALA A 13 -54.43 -18.37 -10.15
CA ALA A 13 -53.41 -17.93 -11.09
C ALA A 13 -52.02 -18.09 -10.42
N LYS A 14 -51.25 -19.10 -10.83
CA LYS A 14 -49.83 -19.19 -10.50
C LYS A 14 -49.10 -18.05 -11.22
N PHE A 15 -48.64 -17.05 -10.48
CA PHE A 15 -47.63 -16.12 -10.99
C PHE A 15 -46.34 -16.92 -11.24
N SER A 16 -46.07 -17.26 -12.50
CA SER A 16 -44.75 -17.73 -12.92
C SER A 16 -43.82 -16.51 -12.92
N THR A 17 -42.93 -16.41 -11.93
CA THR A 17 -41.82 -15.45 -11.99
C THR A 17 -40.83 -15.96 -13.04
N ALA A 18 -40.76 -15.28 -14.18
CA ALA A 18 -39.83 -15.64 -15.23
C ALA A 18 -38.39 -15.51 -14.71
N GLN A 19 -37.66 -16.62 -14.68
CA GLN A 19 -36.25 -16.66 -14.30
C GLN A 19 -35.42 -16.39 -15.55
N TYR A 20 -34.65 -15.31 -15.53
CA TYR A 20 -33.76 -14.88 -16.59
C TYR A 20 -32.33 -15.30 -16.28
N TYR A 21 -31.51 -15.43 -17.32
CA TYR A 21 -30.13 -15.92 -17.20
C TYR A 21 -29.17 -14.97 -17.91
N LEU A 22 -28.41 -14.20 -17.14
CA LEU A 22 -27.32 -13.36 -17.66
C LEU A 22 -26.12 -14.27 -17.91
N ARG A 23 -25.54 -14.19 -19.10
CA ARG A 23 -24.41 -15.03 -19.49
C ARG A 23 -23.39 -14.25 -20.29
N GLY A 24 -22.13 -14.64 -20.14
CA GLY A 24 -21.05 -13.98 -20.84
C GLY A 24 -19.69 -14.51 -20.44
N GLU A 25 -18.67 -13.73 -20.77
CA GLU A 25 -17.28 -13.98 -20.43
C GLU A 25 -16.56 -12.69 -20.08
N VAL A 26 -15.51 -12.80 -19.28
CA VAL A 26 -14.64 -11.70 -18.89
C VAL A 26 -13.28 -11.90 -19.54
N ARG A 27 -12.75 -10.85 -20.18
CA ARG A 27 -11.48 -10.85 -20.91
C ARG A 27 -10.67 -9.58 -20.64
N ASP A 28 -9.37 -9.60 -20.94
CA ASP A 28 -8.52 -8.41 -20.97
C ASP A 28 -8.48 -7.74 -22.36
N GLU A 29 -7.84 -6.58 -22.47
CA GLU A 29 -7.64 -5.85 -23.74
C GLU A 29 -6.76 -6.60 -24.76
N ARG A 30 -6.07 -7.65 -24.33
CA ARG A 30 -5.28 -8.57 -25.19
C ARG A 30 -6.08 -9.82 -25.56
N ASN A 31 -7.38 -9.85 -25.26
CA ASN A 31 -8.32 -10.94 -25.52
C ASN A 31 -8.05 -12.25 -24.74
N ASN A 32 -7.28 -12.20 -23.66
CA ASN A 32 -7.12 -13.33 -22.73
C ASN A 32 -8.34 -13.44 -21.82
N LEU A 33 -8.82 -14.67 -21.59
CA LEU A 33 -9.91 -14.94 -20.66
C LEU A 33 -9.46 -14.74 -19.21
N LEU A 34 -10.32 -14.08 -18.42
CA LEU A 34 -10.03 -13.71 -17.03
C LEU A 34 -10.84 -14.58 -16.05
N PRO A 35 -10.23 -15.62 -15.46
CA PRO A 35 -10.89 -16.44 -14.45
C PRO A 35 -11.01 -15.70 -13.11
N ASN A 36 -11.98 -16.11 -12.29
CA ASN A 36 -12.21 -15.60 -10.93
C ASN A 36 -12.46 -14.07 -10.83
N ALA A 37 -12.89 -13.43 -11.92
CA ALA A 37 -13.35 -12.05 -11.88
C ALA A 37 -14.63 -11.97 -11.05
N LYS A 38 -14.64 -11.12 -10.02
CA LYS A 38 -15.78 -10.92 -9.14
C LYS A 38 -16.85 -10.10 -9.86
N ILE A 39 -18.10 -10.55 -9.83
CA ILE A 39 -19.25 -9.94 -10.50
C ILE A 39 -20.30 -9.63 -9.45
N LEU A 40 -20.45 -8.35 -9.10
CA LEU A 40 -21.49 -7.87 -8.20
C LEU A 40 -22.76 -7.60 -9.00
N LEU A 41 -23.86 -8.27 -8.67
CA LEU A 41 -25.19 -7.99 -9.22
C LEU A 41 -25.87 -6.90 -8.39
N HIS A 42 -26.15 -5.73 -8.98
CA HIS A 42 -26.62 -4.57 -8.20
C HIS A 42 -28.03 -4.72 -7.65
N SER A 43 -28.93 -5.43 -8.36
CA SER A 43 -30.30 -5.59 -7.90
C SER A 43 -30.44 -6.40 -6.61
N THR A 44 -29.53 -7.35 -6.37
CA THR A 44 -29.55 -8.23 -5.19
C THR A 44 -28.40 -7.96 -4.23
N GLY A 45 -27.34 -7.30 -4.68
CA GLY A 45 -26.09 -7.16 -3.94
C GLY A 45 -25.26 -8.44 -3.86
N TYR A 46 -25.66 -9.51 -4.56
CA TYR A 46 -24.91 -10.78 -4.53
C TYR A 46 -23.64 -10.74 -5.38
N LEU A 47 -22.61 -11.39 -4.86
CA LEU A 47 -21.32 -11.51 -5.50
C LEU A 47 -21.18 -12.90 -6.15
N TYR A 48 -20.90 -12.89 -7.44
CA TYR A 48 -20.58 -14.08 -8.25
C TYR A 48 -19.13 -13.99 -8.72
N SER A 49 -18.64 -15.06 -9.35
CA SER A 49 -17.31 -15.08 -9.97
C SER A 49 -17.37 -15.70 -11.36
N SER A 50 -16.52 -15.24 -12.28
CA SER A 50 -16.28 -15.98 -13.52
C SER A 50 -15.59 -17.32 -13.22
N GLY A 51 -15.95 -18.36 -13.98
CA GLY A 51 -15.38 -19.69 -13.89
C GLY A 51 -13.95 -19.76 -14.43
N GLY A 52 -13.35 -20.95 -14.41
CA GLY A 52 -11.95 -21.18 -14.83
C GLY A 52 -11.65 -20.81 -16.29
N SER A 53 -12.67 -20.69 -17.14
CA SER A 53 -12.57 -20.24 -18.52
C SER A 53 -12.93 -18.76 -18.71
N GLY A 54 -13.09 -17.98 -17.64
CA GLY A 54 -13.57 -16.59 -17.70
C GLY A 54 -15.06 -16.43 -18.01
N SER A 55 -15.79 -17.52 -18.25
CA SER A 55 -17.23 -17.52 -18.49
C SER A 55 -18.02 -17.30 -17.19
N PHE A 56 -19.17 -16.65 -17.26
CA PHE A 56 -20.09 -16.50 -16.14
C PHE A 56 -21.54 -16.74 -16.56
N GLY A 57 -22.35 -17.13 -15.58
CA GLY A 57 -23.78 -17.34 -15.72
C GLY A 57 -24.50 -17.02 -14.42
N ILE A 58 -25.43 -16.08 -14.45
CA ILE A 58 -26.11 -15.53 -13.27
C ILE A 58 -27.61 -15.59 -13.47
N LEU A 59 -28.32 -16.21 -12.53
CA LEU A 59 -29.77 -16.26 -12.52
C LEU A 59 -30.33 -14.98 -11.90
N THR A 60 -31.26 -14.33 -12.59
CA THR A 60 -31.90 -13.08 -12.14
C THR A 60 -33.40 -13.10 -12.43
N GLN A 61 -34.16 -12.32 -11.66
CA GLN A 61 -35.61 -12.15 -11.84
C GLN A 61 -35.94 -11.00 -12.82
N LYS A 62 -34.91 -10.28 -13.30
CA LYS A 62 -35.06 -9.16 -14.23
C LYS A 62 -34.51 -9.52 -15.60
N LYS A 63 -35.18 -9.07 -16.66
CA LYS A 63 -34.72 -9.24 -18.04
C LYS A 63 -33.36 -8.55 -18.29
N SER A 64 -33.13 -7.42 -17.62
CA SER A 64 -31.87 -6.70 -17.63
C SER A 64 -31.48 -6.24 -16.22
N ASP A 65 -30.18 -6.22 -15.95
CA ASP A 65 -29.64 -5.87 -14.64
C ASP A 65 -28.28 -5.20 -14.75
N SER A 66 -27.91 -4.38 -13.77
CA SER A 66 -26.60 -3.76 -13.71
C SER A 66 -25.65 -4.59 -12.86
N ILE A 67 -24.41 -4.69 -13.33
CA ILE A 67 -23.34 -5.41 -12.66
C ILE A 67 -22.10 -4.54 -12.53
N THR A 68 -21.26 -4.84 -11.54
CA THR A 68 -19.87 -4.40 -11.49
C THR A 68 -18.97 -5.62 -11.56
N VAL A 69 -18.06 -5.65 -12.53
CA VAL A 69 -17.02 -6.67 -12.65
C VAL A 69 -15.70 -6.10 -12.16
N SER A 70 -15.02 -6.83 -11.29
CA SER A 70 -13.73 -6.44 -10.70
C SER A 70 -12.79 -7.63 -10.62
N LEU A 71 -11.53 -7.41 -10.97
CA LEU A 71 -10.44 -8.36 -10.82
C LEU A 71 -9.18 -7.57 -10.41
N GLU A 72 -8.36 -8.14 -9.54
CA GLU A 72 -7.12 -7.51 -9.10
C GLU A 72 -6.21 -7.17 -10.30
N GLY A 73 -5.67 -5.95 -10.32
CA GLY A 73 -4.88 -5.43 -11.45
C GLY A 73 -5.70 -4.83 -12.60
N TYR A 74 -7.04 -4.85 -12.54
CA TYR A 74 -7.93 -4.31 -13.57
C TYR A 74 -8.83 -3.20 -13.02
N GLN A 75 -9.20 -2.24 -13.87
CA GLN A 75 -10.18 -1.21 -13.54
C GLN A 75 -11.56 -1.86 -13.41
N PRO A 76 -12.26 -1.70 -12.28
CA PRO A 76 -13.63 -2.19 -12.15
C PRO A 76 -14.52 -1.57 -13.23
N LEU A 77 -15.31 -2.41 -13.91
CA LEU A 77 -16.22 -1.97 -14.96
C LEU A 77 -17.66 -2.20 -14.50
N SER A 78 -18.48 -1.15 -14.54
CA SER A 78 -19.92 -1.25 -14.28
C SER A 78 -20.70 -1.11 -15.57
N MET A 79 -21.65 -2.01 -15.81
CA MET A 79 -22.46 -2.02 -17.03
C MET A 79 -23.80 -2.71 -16.81
N THR A 80 -24.74 -2.52 -17.74
CA THR A 80 -26.03 -3.21 -17.75
C THR A 80 -25.99 -4.39 -18.73
N LEU A 81 -26.40 -5.57 -18.28
CA LEU A 81 -26.54 -6.77 -19.10
C LEU A 81 -28.01 -7.06 -19.38
N ASP A 82 -28.29 -7.61 -20.57
CA ASP A 82 -29.60 -8.15 -20.95
C ASP A 82 -29.53 -9.68 -21.09
N ALA A 83 -30.49 -10.39 -20.48
CA ALA A 83 -30.53 -11.85 -20.43
C ALA A 83 -30.79 -12.53 -21.79
N GLY A 84 -31.24 -11.77 -22.80
CA GLY A 84 -31.44 -12.28 -24.15
C GLY A 84 -30.15 -12.45 -24.94
N SER A 85 -29.03 -11.87 -24.49
CA SER A 85 -27.77 -11.80 -25.25
C SER A 85 -26.59 -12.41 -24.48
N TYR A 86 -25.60 -12.88 -25.23
CA TYR A 86 -24.30 -13.26 -24.67
C TYR A 86 -23.39 -12.03 -24.65
N HIS A 87 -22.74 -11.76 -23.51
CA HIS A 87 -21.95 -10.55 -23.32
C HIS A 87 -20.46 -10.85 -23.18
N THR A 88 -19.63 -10.12 -23.91
CA THR A 88 -18.17 -10.13 -23.73
C THR A 88 -17.77 -8.87 -22.96
N ILE A 89 -17.21 -9.06 -21.77
CA ILE A 89 -16.81 -7.99 -20.86
C ILE A 89 -15.30 -7.84 -20.92
N THR A 90 -14.81 -6.71 -21.42
CA THR A 90 -13.38 -6.42 -21.48
C THR A 90 -12.97 -5.52 -20.31
N LEU A 91 -12.20 -6.07 -19.38
CA LEU A 91 -11.59 -5.30 -18.31
C LEU A 91 -10.30 -4.64 -18.81
N LYS A 92 -10.17 -3.35 -18.52
CA LYS A 92 -8.94 -2.61 -18.79
C LYS A 92 -7.96 -2.82 -17.66
N ILE A 93 -6.69 -2.98 -17.99
CA ILE A 93 -5.66 -3.02 -16.96
C ILE A 93 -5.76 -1.72 -16.18
N MET A 94 -5.80 -1.81 -14.86
CA MET A 94 -5.61 -0.65 -14.03
C MET A 94 -4.16 -0.25 -14.25
N HIS A 95 -3.96 0.71 -15.16
CA HIS A 95 -2.81 1.57 -15.05
C HIS A 95 -2.96 2.15 -13.65
N ALA A 96 -2.23 1.56 -12.68
CA ALA A 96 -1.82 2.29 -11.50
C ALA A 96 -1.48 3.66 -12.05
N SER A 97 -2.11 4.71 -11.51
CA SER A 97 -1.63 6.06 -11.76
C SER A 97 -0.14 5.94 -11.55
N THR A 98 0.57 5.89 -12.66
CA THR A 98 1.99 5.91 -12.64
C THR A 98 2.11 7.33 -12.17
N SER A 99 2.29 7.50 -10.85
CA SER A 99 3.54 8.05 -10.42
C SER A 99 4.53 7.54 -11.44
N VAL A 100 4.69 8.32 -12.52
CA VAL A 100 5.91 8.34 -13.27
C VAL A 100 6.88 8.63 -12.16
N GLN A 101 7.38 7.56 -11.55
CA GLN A 101 8.45 7.61 -10.61
C GLN A 101 9.54 8.07 -11.55
N LYS A 102 9.65 9.40 -11.67
CA LYS A 102 10.64 10.02 -12.53
C LYS A 102 11.91 9.41 -12.00
N ASN A 103 12.56 8.65 -12.84
CA ASN A 103 13.87 8.15 -12.51
C ASN A 103 14.70 9.38 -12.17
N ARG A 104 15.22 9.42 -10.95
CA ARG A 104 16.02 10.53 -10.46
C ARG A 104 17.45 10.05 -10.41
N LEU A 105 18.34 10.90 -10.91
CA LEU A 105 19.76 10.73 -10.71
C LEU A 105 20.05 10.75 -9.21
N LEU A 106 21.04 9.98 -8.81
CA LEU A 106 21.56 9.96 -7.44
C LEU A 106 22.28 11.27 -7.08
N SER A 107 22.84 11.96 -8.08
CA SER A 107 23.51 13.25 -7.93
C SER A 107 23.27 14.15 -9.14
N PHE A 108 23.48 15.45 -8.94
CA PHE A 108 23.37 16.51 -9.93
C PHE A 108 24.73 17.16 -10.12
N THR A 109 25.25 17.12 -11.35
CA THR A 109 26.44 17.86 -11.76
C THR A 109 26.03 19.26 -12.21
N LYS A 110 26.68 20.29 -11.67
CA LYS A 110 26.36 21.68 -12.02
C LYS A 110 26.64 21.92 -13.51
N ASP A 111 25.75 22.68 -14.17
CA ASP A 111 25.88 23.12 -15.57
C ASP A 111 25.90 22.00 -16.64
N LEU A 112 25.65 20.74 -16.25
CA LEU A 112 25.49 19.61 -17.18
C LEU A 112 24.04 19.50 -17.68
N GLN A 113 23.79 19.70 -18.98
CA GLN A 113 22.49 19.42 -19.60
C GLN A 113 22.40 17.96 -20.03
N LEU A 114 21.46 17.21 -19.44
CA LEU A 114 21.25 15.79 -19.74
C LEU A 114 20.11 15.63 -20.75
N GLU A 115 20.46 15.36 -22.01
CA GLU A 115 19.49 14.96 -23.02
C GLU A 115 19.18 13.45 -22.93
N LYS A 116 17.87 13.16 -22.88
CA LYS A 116 17.14 11.91 -23.13
C LYS A 116 17.81 10.58 -22.73
N ARG A 117 17.27 9.92 -21.69
CA ARG A 117 17.42 8.48 -21.49
C ARG A 117 16.06 7.81 -21.25
N GLU A 118 15.86 6.69 -21.94
CA GLU A 118 14.60 5.95 -21.99
C GLU A 118 14.33 5.16 -20.70
N HIS A 119 13.03 5.02 -20.41
CA HIS A 119 12.48 4.39 -19.22
C HIS A 119 12.34 2.87 -19.40
N TRP A 120 12.91 2.08 -18.50
CA TRP A 120 12.53 0.67 -18.31
C TRP A 120 11.47 0.57 -17.20
N LEU A 121 10.33 -0.04 -17.52
CA LEU A 121 9.26 -0.38 -16.58
C LEU A 121 9.42 -1.85 -16.17
N ALA A 122 9.70 -2.12 -14.90
CA ALA A 122 9.52 -3.44 -14.29
C ALA A 122 8.27 -3.43 -13.40
N SER A 123 7.41 -4.42 -13.56
CA SER A 123 6.17 -4.59 -12.79
C SER A 123 6.38 -5.61 -11.68
N GLY A 124 5.95 -5.25 -10.47
CA GLY A 124 6.04 -6.07 -9.25
C GLY A 124 6.98 -5.42 -8.24
N GLU A 125 6.39 -4.85 -7.16
CA GLU A 125 7.04 -3.92 -6.21
C GLU A 125 7.52 -2.61 -6.90
N SER A 126 7.05 -1.44 -6.44
CA SER A 126 7.34 -0.14 -7.08
C SER A 126 8.76 0.35 -6.76
N TYR A 127 9.77 -0.32 -7.28
CA TYR A 127 11.13 0.21 -7.27
C TYR A 127 11.24 1.32 -8.33
N SER A 128 11.58 2.53 -7.90
CA SER A 128 12.05 3.54 -8.84
C SER A 128 13.37 3.04 -9.43
N SER A 129 13.43 2.83 -10.75
CA SER A 129 14.69 2.42 -11.38
C SER A 129 15.79 3.44 -11.10
N ILE A 130 16.95 2.95 -10.68
CA ILE A 130 18.11 3.77 -10.33
C ILE A 130 18.78 4.15 -11.65
N ILE A 131 18.88 5.45 -11.95
CA ILE A 131 19.71 5.93 -13.05
C ILE A 131 21.05 6.37 -12.47
N GLU A 132 22.11 5.66 -12.85
CA GLU A 132 23.48 6.06 -12.57
C GLU A 132 23.88 7.25 -13.45
N ASN A 133 24.72 8.12 -12.90
CA ASN A 133 25.33 9.19 -13.67
C ASN A 133 26.44 8.61 -14.55
N ASP A 134 26.55 9.12 -15.78
CA ASP A 134 27.72 8.85 -16.61
C ASP A 134 28.95 9.57 -16.09
N PHE A 135 30.12 9.11 -16.55
CA PHE A 135 31.37 9.83 -16.35
C PHE A 135 31.33 11.21 -16.99
N VAL A 136 31.78 12.20 -16.22
CA VAL A 136 31.91 13.59 -16.65
C VAL A 136 33.36 14.02 -16.52
N GLU A 137 33.82 14.88 -17.42
CA GLU A 137 35.15 15.48 -17.32
C GLU A 137 35.20 16.44 -16.11
N ALA A 138 35.96 16.07 -15.08
CA ALA A 138 36.05 16.83 -13.83
C ALA A 138 36.59 18.26 -14.03
N ASP A 139 37.47 18.47 -15.00
CA ASP A 139 38.01 19.81 -15.34
C ASP A 139 36.93 20.77 -15.85
N LYS A 140 35.93 20.23 -16.58
CA LYS A 140 34.79 21.02 -17.08
C LYS A 140 33.68 21.16 -16.04
N TYR A 141 33.48 20.12 -15.23
CA TYR A 141 32.39 20.04 -14.27
C TYR A 141 32.89 19.62 -12.88
N PRO A 142 33.58 20.53 -12.15
CA PRO A 142 34.25 20.18 -10.89
C PRO A 142 33.29 20.05 -9.68
N GLU A 143 31.99 20.37 -9.86
CA GLU A 143 31.01 20.39 -8.78
C GLU A 143 29.91 19.33 -8.97
N THR A 144 29.83 18.39 -8.03
CA THR A 144 28.73 17.42 -7.91
C THR A 144 27.95 17.65 -6.61
N ARG A 145 26.62 17.64 -6.69
CA ARG A 145 25.71 17.76 -5.54
C ARG A 145 24.87 16.51 -5.42
N PHE A 146 24.65 16.01 -4.22
CA PHE A 146 23.74 14.89 -3.98
C PHE A 146 22.91 15.15 -2.73
N ALA A 147 21.74 14.52 -2.66
CA ALA A 147 20.90 14.56 -1.48
C ALA A 147 21.33 13.44 -0.54
N VAL A 148 21.64 13.79 0.71
CA VAL A 148 21.96 12.78 1.73
C VAL A 148 20.67 12.07 2.13
N ARG A 149 20.64 10.74 1.97
CA ARG A 149 19.59 9.87 2.51
C ARG A 149 20.15 9.01 3.63
N ILE A 150 19.35 8.77 4.66
CA ILE A 150 19.69 7.90 5.82
C ILE A 150 18.98 6.55 5.76
N ASP A 151 18.32 6.27 4.64
CA ASP A 151 17.54 5.05 4.43
C ASP A 151 18.44 3.81 4.53
N LYS A 152 17.87 2.72 5.08
CA LYS A 152 18.58 1.45 5.34
C LYS A 152 17.80 0.23 4.83
N ALA A 153 16.71 0.48 4.10
CA ALA A 153 15.71 -0.54 3.80
C ALA A 153 16.24 -1.55 2.78
N SER A 154 17.02 -1.07 1.80
CA SER A 154 17.60 -1.90 0.74
C SER A 154 18.33 -3.14 1.29
N TYR A 155 19.24 -2.99 2.26
CA TYR A 155 19.96 -4.15 2.82
C TYR A 155 19.00 -5.19 3.42
N SER A 156 18.01 -4.76 4.18
CA SER A 156 17.03 -5.67 4.80
C SER A 156 16.23 -6.43 3.75
N ASN A 157 15.87 -5.76 2.65
CA ASN A 157 15.14 -6.36 1.55
C ASN A 157 16.02 -7.32 0.72
N VAL A 158 17.25 -6.93 0.42
CA VAL A 158 18.25 -7.80 -0.23
C VAL A 158 18.48 -9.06 0.61
N ARG A 159 18.71 -8.91 1.92
CA ARG A 159 18.86 -10.03 2.84
C ARG A 159 17.63 -10.95 2.86
N ARG A 160 16.42 -10.40 2.77
CA ARG A 160 15.18 -11.19 2.66
C ARG A 160 15.19 -12.05 1.40
N PHE A 161 15.48 -11.48 0.23
CA PHE A 161 15.55 -12.24 -1.03
C PHE A 161 16.61 -13.35 -0.94
N LEU A 162 17.80 -13.04 -0.40
CA LEU A 162 18.87 -14.02 -0.21
C LEU A 162 18.46 -15.15 0.74
N ASN A 163 17.80 -14.84 1.86
CA ASN A 163 17.31 -15.84 2.81
C ASN A 163 16.18 -16.71 2.24
N MET A 164 15.48 -16.23 1.22
CA MET A 164 14.45 -16.97 0.49
C MET A 164 15.03 -17.72 -0.72
N GLU A 165 16.36 -17.70 -0.91
CA GLU A 165 17.04 -18.25 -2.09
C GLU A 165 16.50 -17.69 -3.42
N ALA A 166 15.95 -16.48 -3.39
CA ALA A 166 15.38 -15.79 -4.53
C ALA A 166 16.40 -14.86 -5.18
N LYS A 167 16.28 -14.67 -6.50
CA LYS A 167 17.10 -13.70 -7.23
C LYS A 167 16.79 -12.29 -6.72
N VAL A 168 17.82 -11.56 -6.32
CA VAL A 168 17.72 -10.16 -5.92
C VAL A 168 17.51 -9.30 -7.18
N PRO A 169 16.42 -8.53 -7.29
CA PRO A 169 16.25 -7.55 -8.37
C PRO A 169 17.36 -6.49 -8.29
N SER A 170 17.90 -6.06 -9.44
CA SER A 170 18.94 -5.02 -9.46
C SER A 170 18.47 -3.73 -8.81
N ASP A 171 17.22 -3.33 -9.06
CA ASP A 171 16.63 -2.10 -8.48
C ASP A 171 16.39 -2.18 -6.96
N ALA A 172 16.44 -3.39 -6.38
CA ALA A 172 16.37 -3.57 -4.94
C ALA A 172 17.71 -3.25 -4.25
N VAL A 173 18.82 -3.17 -5.01
CA VAL A 173 20.17 -2.89 -4.53
C VAL A 173 20.46 -1.40 -4.64
N ARG A 174 20.28 -0.67 -3.55
CA ARG A 174 20.60 0.77 -3.44
C ARG A 174 21.86 0.94 -2.63
N ILE A 175 22.99 1.16 -3.31
CA ILE A 175 24.34 1.16 -2.70
C ILE A 175 24.40 2.04 -1.44
N GLU A 176 23.88 3.26 -1.50
CA GLU A 176 23.84 4.17 -0.33
C GLU A 176 23.07 3.58 0.87
N GLU A 177 21.92 2.93 0.63
CA GLU A 177 21.11 2.35 1.68
C GLU A 177 21.74 1.07 2.26
N LEU A 178 22.46 0.33 1.42
CA LEU A 178 23.26 -0.81 1.86
C LEU A 178 24.39 -0.37 2.79
N LEU A 179 25.14 0.67 2.41
CA LEU A 179 26.21 1.21 3.24
C LEU A 179 25.65 1.79 4.56
N ASN A 180 24.58 2.60 4.49
CA ASN A 180 23.93 3.19 5.66
C ASN A 180 23.38 2.16 6.67
N TYR A 181 23.13 0.91 6.25
CA TYR A 181 22.71 -0.16 7.15
C TYR A 181 23.81 -0.49 8.18
N PHE A 182 25.06 -0.43 7.77
CA PHE A 182 26.21 -0.68 8.63
C PHE A 182 26.63 0.57 9.41
N ASN A 183 27.25 0.36 10.56
CA ASN A 183 27.75 1.43 11.40
C ASN A 183 29.25 1.57 11.19
N PHE A 184 29.67 2.68 10.58
CA PHE A 184 31.09 3.02 10.34
C PHE A 184 31.71 3.82 11.49
N ASN A 185 31.19 3.64 12.70
CA ASN A 185 31.45 4.43 13.90
C ASN A 185 30.97 5.88 13.79
N TYR A 186 30.37 6.37 14.88
CA TYR A 186 29.88 7.74 14.95
C TYR A 186 30.98 8.66 15.47
N THR A 187 31.42 9.59 14.63
CA THR A 187 32.26 10.71 15.03
C THR A 187 31.35 11.92 15.24
N ALA A 188 31.37 12.51 16.44
CA ALA A 188 30.57 13.71 16.69
C ALA A 188 31.17 14.91 15.93
N PRO A 189 30.34 15.79 15.34
CA PRO A 189 30.82 17.08 14.81
C PRO A 189 31.51 17.91 15.90
N GLU A 190 32.60 18.59 15.54
CA GLU A 190 33.35 19.43 16.45
C GLU A 190 32.61 20.73 16.77
N GLY A 191 32.78 21.24 18.00
CA GLY A 191 32.26 22.53 18.43
C GLY A 191 30.76 22.73 18.12
N ASN A 192 30.48 23.72 17.26
CA ASN A 192 29.13 24.11 16.83
C ASN A 192 28.73 23.57 15.45
N ASP A 193 29.52 22.69 14.85
CA ASP A 193 29.22 22.15 13.52
C ASP A 193 28.03 21.19 13.56
N LEU A 194 27.26 21.19 12.46
CA LEU A 194 26.12 20.30 12.29
C LEU A 194 26.53 18.92 11.77
N PHE A 195 27.65 18.86 11.04
CA PHE A 195 28.14 17.65 10.37
C PHE A 195 29.65 17.50 10.58
N SER A 196 30.12 16.26 10.73
CA SER A 196 31.51 15.88 10.52
C SER A 196 31.61 15.10 9.21
N PHE A 197 32.75 15.24 8.54
CA PHE A 197 32.99 14.65 7.23
C PHE A 197 34.36 13.99 7.19
N GLU A 198 34.40 12.74 6.76
CA GLU A 198 35.62 12.00 6.48
C GLU A 198 35.52 11.43 5.07
N SER A 199 36.63 11.44 4.33
CA SER A 199 36.69 10.88 2.98
C SER A 199 37.90 9.98 2.82
N GLN A 200 37.71 8.88 2.10
CA GLN A 200 38.78 7.94 1.77
C GLN A 200 38.72 7.58 0.29
N LEU A 201 39.87 7.59 -0.38
CA LEU A 201 40.01 7.11 -1.75
C LEU A 201 40.71 5.74 -1.72
N THR A 202 40.16 4.76 -2.43
CA THR A 202 40.73 3.42 -2.53
C THR A 202 40.77 2.93 -3.97
N ASP A 203 41.55 1.88 -4.23
CA ASP A 203 41.53 1.19 -5.52
C ASP A 203 40.17 0.49 -5.73
N CYS A 204 39.74 0.40 -6.99
CA CYS A 204 38.52 -0.31 -7.36
C CYS A 204 38.84 -1.79 -7.71
N PRO A 205 38.37 -2.77 -6.93
CA PRO A 205 38.81 -4.16 -7.07
C PRO A 205 38.28 -4.85 -8.33
N TRP A 206 37.22 -4.33 -8.96
CA TRP A 206 36.66 -4.87 -10.20
C TRP A 206 37.02 -4.06 -11.45
N ASN A 207 37.71 -2.93 -11.31
CA ASN A 207 38.18 -2.14 -12.44
C ASN A 207 39.41 -1.30 -12.06
N ILE A 208 40.58 -1.77 -12.48
CA ILE A 208 41.89 -1.16 -12.17
C ILE A 208 42.07 0.27 -12.71
N ALA A 209 41.27 0.69 -13.70
CA ALA A 209 41.33 2.05 -14.23
C ALA A 209 40.56 3.05 -13.36
N HIS A 210 39.79 2.58 -12.38
CA HIS A 210 38.90 3.39 -11.56
C HIS A 210 39.36 3.41 -10.08
N GLN A 211 38.96 4.45 -9.36
CA GLN A 211 39.09 4.54 -7.91
C GLN A 211 37.71 4.68 -7.26
N LEU A 212 37.62 4.31 -5.99
CA LEU A 212 36.40 4.44 -5.18
C LEU A 212 36.58 5.53 -4.14
N LEU A 213 35.71 6.53 -4.17
CA LEU A 213 35.62 7.57 -3.14
C LEU A 213 34.55 7.18 -2.13
N PHE A 214 34.97 6.90 -0.90
CA PHE A 214 34.09 6.70 0.24
C PHE A 214 33.94 8.00 1.03
N LEU A 215 32.69 8.38 1.32
CA LEU A 215 32.35 9.55 2.11
C LEU A 215 31.57 9.12 3.37
N ASN A 216 32.10 9.43 4.54
CA ASN A 216 31.45 9.21 5.82
C ASN A 216 30.99 10.55 6.39
N LEU A 217 29.69 10.72 6.54
CA LEU A 217 29.06 11.95 7.03
C LEU A 217 28.28 11.64 8.31
N CYS A 218 28.63 12.26 9.43
CA CYS A 218 27.90 12.13 10.68
C CYS A 218 27.22 13.46 11.04
N ALA A 219 25.92 13.43 11.31
CA ALA A 219 25.18 14.59 11.80
C ALA A 219 25.13 14.60 13.33
N ARG A 220 25.10 15.80 13.93
CA ARG A 220 24.92 15.97 15.38
C ARG A 220 23.66 15.25 15.85
N LYS A 221 23.82 14.34 16.83
CA LYS A 221 22.67 13.65 17.46
C LYS A 221 21.77 14.67 18.17
N VAL A 222 20.47 14.55 17.92
CA VAL A 222 19.45 15.32 18.63
C VAL A 222 19.18 14.66 19.98
N ASP A 223 19.13 15.46 21.04
CA ASP A 223 18.69 15.02 22.36
C ASP A 223 17.18 14.75 22.34
N THR A 224 16.81 13.47 22.24
CA THR A 224 15.43 13.01 22.19
C THR A 224 14.69 13.17 23.52
N THR A 225 15.38 13.42 24.63
CA THR A 225 14.74 13.69 25.93
C THR A 225 13.97 15.01 25.90
N LYS A 226 14.49 16.01 25.17
CA LYS A 226 13.89 17.32 24.95
C LYS A 226 12.78 17.31 23.90
N ALA A 227 12.60 16.22 23.16
CA ALA A 227 11.53 16.16 22.16
C ALA A 227 10.16 16.37 22.83
N PRO A 228 9.26 17.15 22.19
CA PRO A 228 7.94 17.42 22.74
C PRO A 228 7.13 16.13 22.92
N ALA A 229 6.09 16.17 23.74
CA ALA A 229 5.20 15.03 23.95
C ALA A 229 4.50 14.63 22.63
N GLY A 230 4.42 13.33 22.38
CA GLY A 230 3.77 12.76 21.20
C GLY A 230 2.29 12.46 21.45
N ASN A 231 1.45 12.78 20.49
CA ASN A 231 0.09 12.24 20.35
C ASN A 231 0.03 11.51 19.01
N ILE A 232 0.16 10.19 19.05
CA ILE A 232 0.30 9.34 17.87
C ILE A 232 -0.95 8.50 17.73
N VAL A 233 -1.70 8.74 16.65
CA VAL A 233 -2.88 7.96 16.29
C VAL A 233 -2.52 7.06 15.12
N PHE A 234 -2.61 5.75 15.32
CA PHE A 234 -2.44 4.80 14.24
C PHE A 234 -3.79 4.45 13.64
N LEU A 235 -3.91 4.64 12.33
CA LEU A 235 -5.02 4.15 11.54
C LEU A 235 -4.54 2.88 10.83
N ILE A 236 -5.02 1.72 11.29
CA ILE A 236 -4.53 0.41 10.85
C ILE A 236 -5.60 -0.27 10.00
N ASP A 237 -5.19 -0.69 8.81
CA ASP A 237 -5.94 -1.61 7.98
C ASP A 237 -5.89 -3.01 8.57
N VAL A 238 -7.06 -3.56 8.87
CA VAL A 238 -7.23 -4.95 9.32
C VAL A 238 -8.09 -5.74 8.33
N SER A 239 -8.08 -5.38 7.05
CA SER A 239 -8.76 -6.15 6.01
C SER A 239 -8.14 -7.55 5.84
N GLY A 240 -8.86 -8.46 5.16
CA GLY A 240 -8.36 -9.81 4.92
C GLY A 240 -7.06 -9.85 4.11
N SER A 241 -6.80 -8.87 3.24
CA SER A 241 -5.55 -8.79 2.48
C SER A 241 -4.34 -8.52 3.39
N MET A 242 -4.54 -7.94 4.57
CA MET A 242 -3.48 -7.72 5.55
C MET A 242 -3.00 -9.00 6.25
N ASP A 243 -3.64 -10.15 5.99
CA ASP A 243 -3.29 -11.49 6.52
C ASP A 243 -2.11 -12.15 5.77
N MET A 244 -1.04 -11.40 5.52
CA MET A 244 0.21 -11.95 4.98
C MET A 244 1.35 -11.70 5.97
N PRO A 245 2.34 -12.60 6.10
CA PRO A 245 3.44 -12.43 7.06
C PRO A 245 4.19 -11.09 6.96
N ASN A 246 4.26 -10.51 5.76
CA ASN A 246 4.91 -9.24 5.47
C ASN A 246 3.99 -8.01 5.61
N ARG A 247 2.77 -8.16 6.15
CA ARG A 247 1.76 -7.09 6.32
C ARG A 247 1.41 -6.87 7.79
N LEU A 248 0.21 -7.24 8.26
CA LEU A 248 -0.20 -7.00 9.65
C LEU A 248 0.73 -7.65 10.69
N PRO A 249 1.22 -8.90 10.53
CA PRO A 249 2.21 -9.49 11.44
C PRO A 249 3.53 -8.70 11.51
N LEU A 250 4.01 -8.17 10.37
CA LEU A 250 5.19 -7.30 10.34
C LEU A 250 4.90 -5.95 11.02
N LEU A 251 3.72 -5.37 10.78
CA LEU A 251 3.28 -4.14 11.43
C LEU A 251 3.21 -4.29 12.95
N LYS A 252 2.65 -5.40 13.46
CA LYS A 252 2.62 -5.72 14.89
C LYS A 252 4.03 -5.78 15.47
N SER A 253 4.96 -6.42 14.76
CA SER A 253 6.36 -6.54 15.17
C SER A 253 7.06 -5.17 15.24
N ALA A 254 6.84 -4.31 14.25
CA ALA A 254 7.34 -2.93 14.24
C ALA A 254 6.73 -2.10 15.39
N PHE A 255 5.43 -2.26 15.66
CA PHE A 255 4.77 -1.60 16.77
C PHE A 255 5.34 -1.98 18.13
N LYS A 256 5.68 -3.25 18.34
CA LYS A 256 6.30 -3.71 19.59
C LYS A 256 7.58 -2.93 19.89
N LEU A 257 8.41 -2.67 18.87
CA LEU A 257 9.63 -1.87 18.99
C LEU A 257 9.34 -0.40 19.27
N LEU A 258 8.28 0.15 18.66
CA LEU A 258 7.83 1.51 18.94
C LEU A 258 7.38 1.66 20.39
N VAL A 259 6.63 0.70 20.94
CA VAL A 259 6.13 0.72 22.32
C VAL A 259 7.28 0.76 23.34
N ASP A 260 8.41 0.13 23.04
CA ASP A 260 9.60 0.21 23.90
C ASP A 260 10.15 1.63 24.03
N ASN A 261 10.03 2.43 22.97
CA ASN A 261 10.54 3.79 22.92
C ASN A 261 9.53 4.87 23.36
N LEU A 262 8.28 4.48 23.67
CA LEU A 262 7.29 5.41 24.20
C LEU A 262 7.67 5.90 25.60
N ARG A 263 7.57 7.21 25.81
CA ARG A 263 7.75 7.86 27.11
C ARG A 263 6.40 8.00 27.80
N GLU A 264 6.41 8.18 29.12
CA GLU A 264 5.17 8.34 29.90
C GLU A 264 4.31 9.54 29.44
N LYS A 265 4.97 10.59 28.95
CA LYS A 265 4.34 11.79 28.40
C LYS A 265 3.76 11.62 26.99
N ASP A 266 4.08 10.52 26.30
CA ASP A 266 3.55 10.23 24.98
C ASP A 266 2.19 9.52 25.08
N THR A 267 1.32 9.72 24.10
CA THR A 267 -0.01 9.11 24.01
C THR A 267 -0.14 8.36 22.69
N VAL A 268 -0.64 7.13 22.74
CA VAL A 268 -0.93 6.30 21.56
C VAL A 268 -2.41 5.96 21.52
N SER A 269 -2.99 6.04 20.33
CA SER A 269 -4.33 5.53 20.03
C SER A 269 -4.27 4.63 18.79
N ILE A 270 -5.13 3.62 18.74
CA ILE A 270 -5.27 2.74 17.57
C ILE A 270 -6.71 2.82 17.10
N VAL A 271 -6.88 3.22 15.85
CA VAL A 271 -8.13 3.16 15.11
C VAL A 271 -7.95 2.10 14.05
N VAL A 272 -8.85 1.13 14.01
CA VAL A 272 -8.85 0.10 12.97
C VAL A 272 -9.90 0.43 11.93
N TYR A 273 -9.63 0.05 10.69
CA TYR A 273 -10.62 0.01 9.63
C TYR A 273 -10.50 -1.30 8.84
N GLY A 274 -11.63 -1.82 8.38
CA GLY A 274 -11.79 -3.18 7.87
C GLY A 274 -13.26 -3.61 8.02
N SER A 275 -13.52 -4.85 8.46
CA SER A 275 -14.87 -5.35 8.80
C SER A 275 -15.63 -4.48 9.83
N THR A 276 -14.90 -3.82 10.72
CA THR A 276 -15.43 -2.83 11.67
C THR A 276 -14.50 -1.62 11.68
N THR A 277 -15.09 -0.43 11.61
CA THR A 277 -14.35 0.82 11.86
C THR A 277 -14.56 1.21 13.31
N GLY A 278 -13.48 1.46 14.04
CA GLY A 278 -13.60 1.69 15.47
C GLY A 278 -12.29 2.06 16.14
N VAL A 279 -12.44 2.66 17.32
CA VAL A 279 -11.32 2.89 18.24
C VAL A 279 -10.99 1.56 18.90
N PHE A 280 -9.88 0.95 18.49
CA PHE A 280 -9.40 -0.31 19.03
C PHE A 280 -8.62 -0.10 20.33
N LEU A 281 -7.83 0.97 20.38
CA LEU A 281 -7.17 1.43 21.59
C LEU A 281 -7.51 2.92 21.80
N PRO A 282 -8.28 3.26 22.85
CA PRO A 282 -8.48 4.67 23.20
C PRO A 282 -7.16 5.32 23.61
N PRO A 283 -7.07 6.66 23.63
CA PRO A 283 -5.83 7.33 23.97
C PRO A 283 -5.22 6.84 25.28
N THR A 284 -4.05 6.22 25.17
CA THR A 284 -3.38 5.50 26.24
C THR A 284 -1.97 6.05 26.41
N SER A 285 -1.56 6.32 27.64
CA SER A 285 -0.21 6.84 27.94
C SER A 285 0.84 5.79 27.59
N GLY A 286 2.02 6.24 27.13
CA GLY A 286 3.19 5.40 26.93
C GLY A 286 3.70 4.72 28.21
N LYS A 287 3.19 5.11 29.39
CA LYS A 287 3.41 4.39 30.65
C LYS A 287 2.70 3.02 30.67
N GLU A 288 1.55 2.90 30.02
CA GLU A 288 0.73 1.68 29.98
C GLU A 288 1.21 0.70 28.89
N LYS A 289 2.53 0.44 28.80
CA LYS A 289 3.14 -0.37 27.72
C LYS A 289 2.49 -1.74 27.52
N ASN A 290 2.15 -2.44 28.61
CA ASN A 290 1.52 -3.76 28.55
C ASN A 290 0.14 -3.72 27.89
N LYS A 291 -0.65 -2.68 28.16
CA LYS A 291 -1.96 -2.48 27.55
C LYS A 291 -1.86 -2.20 26.06
N ILE A 292 -0.89 -1.37 25.67
CA ILE A 292 -0.63 -1.07 24.26
C ILE A 292 -0.16 -2.33 23.52
N ARG A 293 0.77 -3.11 24.11
CA ARG A 293 1.24 -4.37 23.53
C ARG A 293 0.11 -5.36 23.33
N LYS A 294 -0.74 -5.56 24.34
CA LYS A 294 -1.89 -6.46 24.25
C LYS A 294 -2.83 -6.03 23.12
N ALA A 295 -3.15 -4.73 23.04
CA ALA A 295 -3.98 -4.23 21.95
C ALA A 295 -3.35 -4.50 20.56
N VAL A 296 -2.05 -4.34 20.40
CA VAL A 296 -1.37 -4.66 19.13
C VAL A 296 -1.47 -6.16 18.80
N GLU A 297 -1.30 -7.03 19.79
CA GLU A 297 -1.41 -8.48 19.58
C GLU A 297 -2.82 -8.92 19.19
N ASP A 298 -3.83 -8.28 19.79
CA ASP A 298 -5.25 -8.61 19.60
C ASP A 298 -5.81 -8.13 18.24
N LEU A 299 -5.04 -7.37 17.44
CA LEU A 299 -5.43 -6.99 16.08
C LEU A 299 -5.52 -8.24 15.19
N ASN A 300 -6.64 -8.48 14.52
CA ASN A 300 -6.80 -9.63 13.62
C ASN A 300 -7.34 -9.18 12.26
N PRO A 301 -6.85 -9.76 11.15
CA PRO A 301 -7.36 -9.43 9.82
C PRO A 301 -8.79 -9.98 9.62
N GLY A 302 -9.64 -9.23 8.91
CA GLY A 302 -11.01 -9.62 8.60
C GLY A 302 -11.81 -8.57 7.82
N GLY A 303 -12.51 -9.00 6.77
CA GLY A 303 -13.51 -8.23 6.02
C GLY A 303 -13.00 -7.43 4.81
N SER A 304 -13.92 -6.74 4.14
CA SER A 304 -13.68 -5.87 2.97
C SER A 304 -14.57 -4.62 3.09
N THR A 305 -14.06 -3.41 3.42
CA THR A 305 -14.91 -2.20 3.58
C THR A 305 -14.13 -0.86 3.74
N PRO A 306 -14.77 0.35 3.86
CA PRO A 306 -14.34 1.60 3.23
C PRO A 306 -13.38 2.46 4.08
N GLY A 307 -12.22 2.82 3.55
CA GLY A 307 -11.20 3.56 4.31
C GLY A 307 -11.58 4.98 4.78
N ALA A 308 -12.56 5.64 4.16
CA ALA A 308 -12.89 7.04 4.45
C ALA A 308 -13.41 7.29 5.90
N SER A 309 -14.19 6.37 6.48
CA SER A 309 -14.69 6.52 7.85
C SER A 309 -13.60 6.32 8.92
N GLY A 310 -12.58 5.52 8.59
CA GLY A 310 -11.39 5.32 9.42
C GLY A 310 -10.59 6.60 9.58
N ILE A 311 -10.36 7.33 8.49
CA ILE A 311 -9.64 8.62 8.50
C ILE A 311 -10.35 9.62 9.42
N LEU A 312 -11.65 9.85 9.23
CA LEU A 312 -12.41 10.79 10.05
C LEU A 312 -12.35 10.43 11.55
N SER A 313 -12.41 9.15 11.87
CA SER A 313 -12.31 8.66 13.25
C SER A 313 -10.91 8.88 13.84
N ALA A 314 -9.85 8.63 13.07
CA ALA A 314 -8.48 8.91 13.47
C ALA A 314 -8.26 10.40 13.74
N TYR A 315 -8.74 11.28 12.86
CA TYR A 315 -8.65 12.73 13.07
C TYR A 315 -9.46 13.20 14.28
N ARG A 316 -10.64 12.62 14.53
CA ARG A 316 -11.45 12.94 15.72
C ARG A 316 -10.68 12.60 17.01
N ILE A 317 -10.03 11.44 17.05
CA ILE A 317 -9.22 11.00 18.20
C ILE A 317 -7.96 11.85 18.33
N ALA A 318 -7.28 12.15 17.23
CA ALA A 318 -6.11 13.02 17.23
C ALA A 318 -6.47 14.41 17.80
N LYS A 319 -7.62 14.95 17.43
CA LYS A 319 -8.13 16.23 17.92
C LYS A 319 -8.51 16.19 19.40
N SER A 320 -9.08 15.10 19.90
CA SER A 320 -9.53 15.00 21.31
C SER A 320 -8.38 14.98 22.32
N LYS A 321 -7.19 14.57 21.88
CA LYS A 321 -5.95 14.58 22.68
C LYS A 321 -4.86 15.45 22.07
N PHE A 322 -5.25 16.47 21.30
CA PHE A 322 -4.32 17.39 20.67
C PHE A 322 -3.44 18.09 21.71
N ILE A 323 -2.12 18.04 21.50
CA ILE A 323 -1.13 18.65 22.37
C ILE A 323 -0.60 19.92 21.69
N LYS A 324 -0.91 21.10 22.24
CA LYS A 324 -0.36 22.38 21.73
C LYS A 324 1.17 22.39 21.92
N GLY A 325 1.92 22.63 20.84
CA GLY A 325 3.39 22.51 20.86
C GLY A 325 3.91 21.07 20.94
N GLY A 326 3.02 20.08 20.88
CA GLY A 326 3.34 18.65 20.85
C GLY A 326 3.56 18.11 19.44
N ASN A 327 4.11 16.90 19.35
CA ASN A 327 4.19 16.15 18.09
C ASN A 327 2.89 15.36 17.89
N ASN A 328 1.96 15.90 17.11
CA ASN A 328 0.67 15.25 16.82
C ASN A 328 0.73 14.59 15.44
N ARG A 329 0.56 13.27 15.35
CA ARG A 329 0.65 12.53 14.09
C ARG A 329 -0.47 11.51 13.95
N VAL A 330 -1.04 11.44 12.76
CA VAL A 330 -1.84 10.29 12.31
C VAL A 330 -0.96 9.47 11.37
N ILE A 331 -0.77 8.19 11.68
CA ILE A 331 0.03 7.26 10.87
C ILE A 331 -0.94 6.24 10.29
N LEU A 332 -1.06 6.22 8.96
CA LEU A 332 -1.85 5.22 8.24
C LEU A 332 -0.97 4.03 7.89
N ALA A 333 -1.43 2.82 8.20
CA ALA A 333 -0.80 1.56 7.83
C ALA A 333 -1.79 0.70 7.04
N THR A 334 -1.51 0.47 5.75
CA THR A 334 -2.37 -0.22 4.78
C THR A 334 -1.52 -0.91 3.71
N ASP A 335 -2.11 -1.87 3.00
CA ASP A 335 -1.53 -2.49 1.80
C ASP A 335 -1.87 -1.73 0.50
N GLY A 336 -2.57 -0.60 0.59
CA GLY A 336 -2.83 0.31 -0.53
C GLY A 336 -4.23 0.26 -1.11
N ASP A 337 -5.11 -0.59 -0.58
CA ASP A 337 -6.51 -0.71 -1.03
C ASP A 337 -7.43 0.30 -0.31
N PHE A 338 -7.37 1.56 -0.73
CA PHE A 338 -8.31 2.61 -0.28
C PHE A 338 -9.51 2.76 -1.22
N ASN A 339 -10.18 1.65 -1.59
CA ASN A 339 -11.16 1.65 -2.69
C ASN A 339 -12.55 2.27 -2.41
N VAL A 340 -12.71 3.07 -1.36
CA VAL A 340 -14.00 3.69 -1.05
C VAL A 340 -13.82 5.10 -0.47
N GLY A 341 -13.62 6.05 -1.38
CA GLY A 341 -13.66 7.48 -1.08
C GLY A 341 -15.09 7.96 -0.88
N GLN A 342 -15.28 8.96 -0.01
CA GLN A 342 -16.52 9.72 -0.01
C GLN A 342 -16.57 10.55 -1.29
N ASN A 343 -17.45 10.18 -2.22
CA ASN A 343 -17.91 11.13 -3.24
C ASN A 343 -18.91 12.06 -2.54
N THR A 344 -18.42 13.22 -2.10
CA THR A 344 -19.28 14.36 -1.78
C THR A 344 -19.31 15.32 -2.94
#